data_AF-A0A7V6M6G8-F1
#
_entry.id   AF-A0A7V6M6G8-F1
#
_cell.length_a   1.000
_cell.length_b   1.000
_cell.length_c   1.000
_cell.angle_alpha   90.00
_cell.angle_beta   90.00
_cell.angle_gamma   90.00
#
_symmetry.space_group_name_H-M   'P 1'
#
loop_
_entity.id
_entity.type
_entity.pdbx_description
1 polymer ?
#
loop_
_entity_poly.entity_id
_entity_poly.type
_entity_poly.pdbx_seq_one_letter_code
_entity_poly.pdbx_strand_id
1 'polypeptide(L)'
;MITTKQPSESMPEPRSRIRHIFDDGSDSRIIVTGQRFDYDVLFSIWTETNQEAEHLAEEFEEFMYTYTGLFKRQGVVDVRFQGTFLEPSYLATIRPNQVPLPEYLENKRSRTLIYRVTIERLRQVDTRAIDNILVKIVEKQNKEEE
;
A
#
# COMPACT_ATOMS: atom_id res chain seq x y z
N MET A 1 -31.46 -24.31 20.46
CA MET A 1 -30.66 -23.12 20.80
C MET A 1 -29.61 -22.95 19.71
N ILE A 2 -29.75 -21.94 18.86
CA ILE A 2 -28.80 -21.64 17.78
C ILE A 2 -28.11 -20.34 18.19
N THR A 3 -26.82 -20.42 18.51
CA THR A 3 -26.01 -19.26 18.88
C THR A 3 -25.45 -18.65 17.61
N THR A 4 -26.04 -17.55 17.17
CA THR A 4 -25.53 -16.72 16.07
C THR A 4 -24.25 -16.02 16.52
N LYS A 5 -23.09 -16.40 15.97
CA LYS A 5 -21.86 -15.60 16.11
C LYS A 5 -21.98 -14.37 15.21
N GLN A 6 -21.93 -13.18 15.80
CA GLN A 6 -21.81 -11.94 15.05
C GLN A 6 -20.46 -11.87 14.32
N PRO A 7 -20.40 -11.29 13.11
CA PRO A 7 -19.14 -11.06 12.43
C PRO A 7 -18.40 -9.93 13.15
N SER A 8 -17.24 -10.21 13.71
CA SER A 8 -16.33 -9.16 14.16
C SER A 8 -15.90 -8.36 12.93
N GLU A 9 -16.32 -7.09 12.86
CA GLU A 9 -15.71 -6.09 11.98
C GLU A 9 -14.22 -6.02 12.31
N SER A 10 -13.40 -6.77 11.58
CA SER A 10 -11.95 -6.55 11.61
C SER A 10 -11.72 -5.20 10.94
N MET A 11 -11.60 -4.14 11.74
CA MET A 11 -11.03 -2.87 11.28
C MET A 11 -9.75 -3.20 10.50
N PRO A 12 -9.58 -2.68 9.27
CA PRO A 12 -8.36 -2.89 8.53
C PRO A 12 -7.19 -2.42 9.38
N GLU A 13 -6.22 -3.31 9.62
CA GLU A 13 -5.06 -2.96 10.44
C GLU A 13 -4.42 -1.69 9.89
N PRO A 14 -4.20 -0.68 10.74
CA PRO A 14 -3.55 0.54 10.31
C PRO A 14 -2.15 0.19 9.81
N ARG A 15 -1.90 0.44 8.52
CA ARG A 15 -0.60 0.21 7.87
C ARG A 15 0.53 0.73 8.76
N SER A 16 1.60 -0.07 8.91
CA SER A 16 2.78 0.33 9.66
C SER A 16 3.30 1.67 9.14
N ARG A 17 3.40 2.67 10.02
CA ARG A 17 3.93 4.01 9.69
C ARG A 17 5.27 4.16 10.35
N ILE A 18 6.34 4.22 9.55
CA ILE A 18 7.67 4.56 10.05
C ILE A 18 7.86 6.07 9.89
N ARG A 19 8.24 6.75 10.97
CA ARG A 19 8.56 8.18 10.99
C ARG A 19 10.06 8.37 11.19
N HIS A 20 10.69 9.13 10.32
CA HIS A 20 12.07 9.59 10.47
C HIS A 20 12.08 11.08 10.80
N ILE A 21 12.94 11.48 11.75
CA ILE A 21 13.18 12.88 12.16
C ILE A 21 14.61 13.22 11.75
N PHE A 22 14.78 14.30 10.98
CA PHE A 22 16.09 14.81 10.57
C PHE A 22 16.34 16.16 11.26
N ASP A 23 17.49 16.30 11.91
CA ASP A 23 17.95 17.55 12.54
C ASP A 23 19.06 18.14 11.65
N ASP A 24 18.86 19.35 11.11
CA ASP A 24 19.79 19.99 10.16
C ASP A 24 20.70 21.06 10.79
N GLY A 25 20.62 21.25 12.12
CA GLY A 25 21.51 22.18 12.84
C GLY A 25 21.35 23.65 12.47
N SER A 26 20.35 24.02 11.66
CA SER A 26 20.01 25.42 11.41
C SER A 26 19.04 25.93 12.47
N ASP A 27 19.11 27.22 12.81
CA ASP A 27 18.14 27.93 13.66
C ASP A 27 16.73 28.03 13.00
N SER A 28 16.51 27.27 11.92
CA SER A 28 15.23 27.12 11.27
C SER A 28 14.49 25.95 11.93
N ARG A 29 13.38 26.30 12.56
CA ARG A 29 12.40 25.45 13.25
C ARG A 29 11.65 24.50 12.31
N ILE A 30 12.33 23.85 11.37
CA ILE A 30 11.74 23.01 10.34
C ILE A 30 12.08 21.56 10.66
N ILE A 31 11.09 20.79 11.11
CA ILE A 31 11.22 19.34 11.23
C ILE A 31 10.83 18.71 9.91
N VAL A 32 11.74 17.96 9.30
CA VAL A 32 11.40 17.09 8.17
C VAL A 32 10.87 15.77 8.72
N THR A 33 9.62 15.49 8.41
CA THR A 33 8.98 14.20 8.74
C THR A 33 8.80 13.37 7.48
N GLY A 34 9.32 12.14 7.48
CA GLY A 34 9.09 11.18 6.41
C GLY A 34 8.01 10.17 6.76
N GLN A 35 7.16 9.81 5.79
CA GLN A 35 6.29 8.65 5.88
C GLN A 35 6.59 7.69 4.73
N ARG A 36 7.03 6.49 5.09
CA ARG A 36 7.19 5.37 4.16
C ARG A 36 5.92 4.53 4.11
N PHE A 37 5.56 4.08 2.91
CA PHE A 37 4.47 3.14 2.68
C PHE A 37 4.95 2.02 1.78
N ASP A 38 4.70 0.79 2.21
CA ASP A 38 4.92 -0.40 1.40
C ASP A 38 3.57 -0.93 0.89
N TYR A 39 3.49 -1.19 -0.41
CA TYR A 39 2.30 -1.67 -1.11
C TYR A 39 2.60 -2.98 -1.81
N ASP A 40 1.68 -3.93 -1.73
CA ASP A 40 1.66 -5.07 -2.65
C ASP A 40 0.72 -4.72 -3.81
N VAL A 41 1.29 -4.65 -5.01
CA VAL A 41 0.60 -4.33 -6.26
C VAL A 41 0.51 -5.60 -7.08
N LEU A 42 -0.71 -5.96 -7.47
CA LEU A 42 -1.00 -7.16 -8.25
C LEU A 42 -1.31 -6.76 -9.69
N PHE A 43 -0.69 -7.45 -10.64
CA PHE A 43 -1.03 -7.36 -12.06
C PHE A 43 -1.52 -8.73 -12.53
N SER A 44 -2.81 -8.83 -12.83
CA SER A 44 -3.43 -10.07 -13.29
C SER A 44 -3.64 -10.04 -14.80
N ILE A 45 -2.98 -10.95 -15.50
CA ILE A 45 -3.08 -11.16 -16.93
C ILE A 45 -4.09 -12.29 -17.16
N TRP A 46 -5.03 -12.09 -18.09
CA TRP A 46 -6.08 -13.06 -18.43
C TRP A 46 -6.10 -13.31 -19.94
N THR A 47 -5.90 -14.56 -20.35
CA THR A 47 -5.80 -14.97 -21.76
C THR A 47 -6.57 -16.27 -22.00
N GLU A 48 -6.61 -16.76 -23.23
CA GLU A 48 -7.26 -18.05 -23.52
C GLU A 48 -6.37 -19.24 -23.13
N THR A 49 -5.05 -19.09 -23.20
CA THR A 49 -4.10 -20.19 -23.04
C THR A 49 -3.05 -19.90 -21.97
N ASN A 50 -2.60 -20.95 -21.28
CA ASN A 50 -1.53 -20.82 -20.27
C ASN A 50 -0.21 -20.30 -20.87
N GLN A 51 0.12 -20.74 -22.10
CA GLN A 51 1.35 -20.34 -22.78
C GLN A 51 1.35 -18.84 -23.09
N GLU A 52 0.23 -18.31 -23.58
CA GLU A 52 0.08 -16.88 -23.84
C GLU A 52 0.12 -16.06 -22.54
N ALA A 53 -0.53 -16.54 -21.47
CA ALA A 53 -0.50 -15.87 -20.17
C ALA A 53 0.92 -15.79 -19.59
N GLU A 54 1.71 -16.85 -19.77
CA GLU A 54 3.10 -16.95 -19.33
C GLU A 54 4.00 -16.02 -20.15
N HIS A 55 3.87 -16.04 -21.47
CA HIS A 55 4.62 -15.14 -22.35
C HIS A 55 4.36 -13.66 -22.05
N LEU A 56 3.09 -13.27 -21.88
CA LEU A 56 2.74 -11.89 -21.52
C LEU A 56 3.21 -11.52 -20.11
N ALA A 57 3.27 -12.48 -19.19
CA ALA A 57 3.82 -12.24 -17.86
C ALA A 57 5.32 -11.92 -17.94
N GLU A 58 6.08 -12.68 -18.72
CA GLU A 58 7.51 -12.43 -18.96
C GLU A 58 7.74 -11.06 -19.61
N GLU A 59 6.98 -10.72 -20.67
CA GLU A 59 7.06 -9.40 -21.31
C GLU A 59 6.73 -8.26 -20.32
N PHE A 60 5.76 -8.47 -19.43
CA PHE A 60 5.42 -7.50 -18.41
C PHE A 60 6.53 -7.34 -17.36
N GLU A 61 7.20 -8.43 -16.96
CA GLU A 61 8.37 -8.36 -16.07
C GLU A 61 9.49 -7.53 -16.69
N GLU A 62 9.80 -7.76 -17.98
CA GLU A 62 10.78 -6.97 -18.72
C GLU A 62 10.38 -5.50 -18.83
N PHE A 63 9.09 -5.21 -19.10
CA PHE A 63 8.55 -3.86 -19.09
C PHE A 63 8.76 -3.18 -17.74
N MET A 64 8.39 -3.84 -16.64
CA MET A 64 8.54 -3.31 -15.30
C MET A 64 10.00 -3.03 -14.96
N TYR A 65 10.91 -3.94 -15.33
CA TYR A 65 12.34 -3.75 -15.17
C TYR A 65 12.84 -2.52 -15.97
N THR A 66 12.51 -2.46 -17.26
CA THR A 66 12.93 -1.40 -18.18
C THR A 66 12.49 -0.01 -17.71
N TYR A 67 11.26 0.10 -17.21
CA TYR A 67 10.68 1.39 -16.80
C TYR A 67 10.79 1.67 -15.30
N THR A 68 11.46 0.82 -14.51
CA THR A 68 11.66 1.05 -13.06
C THR A 68 12.27 2.42 -12.77
N GLY A 69 13.20 2.90 -13.61
CA GLY A 69 13.79 4.23 -13.46
C GLY A 69 12.79 5.38 -13.58
N LEU A 70 11.74 5.24 -14.40
CA LEU A 70 10.69 6.24 -14.55
C LEU A 70 9.83 6.32 -13.28
N PHE A 71 9.46 5.18 -12.71
CA PHE A 71 8.73 5.14 -11.43
C PHE A 71 9.55 5.79 -10.31
N LYS A 72 10.86 5.54 -10.27
CA LYS A 72 11.74 6.15 -9.27
C LYS A 72 11.78 7.68 -9.36
N ARG A 73 11.78 8.24 -10.57
CA ARG A 73 11.69 9.70 -10.77
C ARG A 73 10.37 10.31 -10.31
N GLN A 74 9.31 9.51 -10.22
CA GLN A 74 7.97 9.95 -9.78
C GLN A 74 7.72 9.74 -8.28
N GLY A 75 8.75 9.39 -7.49
CA GLY A 75 8.65 9.28 -6.03
C GLY A 75 8.47 7.85 -5.51
N VAL A 76 8.60 6.85 -6.37
CA VAL A 76 8.74 5.46 -5.93
C VAL A 76 10.18 5.24 -5.43
N VAL A 77 10.33 4.73 -4.22
CA VAL A 77 11.65 4.44 -3.64
C VAL A 77 12.17 3.10 -4.16
N ASP A 78 11.30 2.09 -4.14
CA ASP A 78 11.66 0.72 -4.53
C ASP A 78 10.49 0.03 -5.24
N VAL A 79 10.81 -0.80 -6.22
CA VAL A 79 9.87 -1.70 -6.91
C VAL A 79 10.56 -3.05 -6.96
N ARG A 80 9.97 -4.05 -6.31
CA ARG A 80 10.56 -5.38 -6.19
C ARG A 80 9.56 -6.45 -6.55
N PHE A 81 9.91 -7.28 -7.52
CA PHE A 81 9.16 -8.48 -7.83
C PHE A 81 9.16 -9.44 -6.62
N GLN A 82 7.98 -9.94 -6.24
CA GLN A 82 7.79 -10.87 -5.13
C GLN A 82 7.52 -12.30 -5.62
N GLY A 83 6.97 -12.45 -6.82
CA GLY A 83 6.65 -13.75 -7.40
C GLY A 83 5.38 -13.72 -8.25
N THR A 84 5.09 -14.88 -8.83
CA THR A 84 3.93 -15.11 -9.69
C THR A 84 3.03 -16.17 -9.07
N PHE A 85 1.72 -15.94 -9.14
CA PHE A 85 0.70 -16.87 -8.66
C PHE A 85 -0.27 -17.24 -9.77
N LEU A 86 -0.76 -18.47 -9.69
CA LEU A 86 -1.90 -18.93 -10.47
C LEU A 86 -3.17 -18.56 -9.71
N GLU A 87 -3.99 -17.70 -10.28
CA GLU A 87 -5.38 -17.53 -9.83
C GLU A 87 -6.12 -18.88 -9.96
N PRO A 88 -7.00 -19.26 -9.01
CA PRO A 88 -7.61 -18.41 -7.99
C PRO A 88 -6.91 -18.39 -6.61
N SER A 89 -5.71 -18.98 -6.50
CA SER A 89 -5.14 -19.33 -5.20
C SER A 89 -4.73 -18.13 -4.34
N TYR A 90 -4.29 -17.01 -4.94
CA TYR A 90 -3.86 -15.82 -4.20
C TYR A 90 -5.04 -14.89 -3.85
N LEU A 91 -5.98 -14.59 -4.75
CA LEU A 91 -7.15 -13.78 -4.37
C LEU A 91 -8.03 -14.49 -3.34
N ALA A 92 -8.09 -15.83 -3.38
CA ALA A 92 -8.79 -16.62 -2.36
C ALA A 92 -8.15 -16.49 -0.95
N THR A 93 -6.83 -16.25 -0.85
CA THR A 93 -6.14 -16.10 0.44
C THR A 93 -6.32 -14.71 1.05
N ILE A 94 -6.43 -13.65 0.24
CA ILE A 94 -6.62 -12.26 0.72
C ILE A 94 -8.08 -11.79 0.72
N ARG A 95 -8.99 -12.45 -0.02
CA ARG A 95 -10.44 -12.15 -0.04
C ARG A 95 -11.25 -13.44 0.13
N PRO A 96 -11.40 -13.94 1.37
CA PRO A 96 -12.08 -15.22 1.63
C PRO A 96 -13.57 -15.23 1.29
N ASN A 97 -14.23 -14.07 1.14
CA ASN A 97 -15.65 -13.95 0.78
C ASN A 97 -15.82 -13.60 -0.70
N GLN A 98 -15.44 -14.53 -1.59
CA GLN A 98 -15.34 -14.31 -3.04
C GLN A 98 -16.60 -13.70 -3.65
N VAL A 99 -16.41 -12.61 -4.40
CA VAL A 99 -17.29 -12.27 -5.52
C VAL A 99 -16.91 -13.23 -6.65
N PRO A 100 -17.85 -13.98 -7.25
CA PRO A 100 -17.53 -14.84 -8.38
C PRO A 100 -16.82 -14.04 -9.48
N LEU A 101 -15.88 -14.68 -10.18
CA LEU A 101 -15.25 -14.04 -11.33
C LEU A 101 -16.35 -13.61 -12.31
N PRO A 102 -16.24 -12.43 -12.93
CA PRO A 102 -17.15 -12.05 -14.00
C PRO A 102 -17.20 -13.14 -15.08
N GLU A 103 -18.38 -13.39 -15.64
CA GLU A 103 -18.63 -14.47 -16.62
C GLU A 103 -17.61 -14.47 -17.77
N TYR A 104 -17.19 -13.30 -18.24
CA TYR A 104 -16.21 -13.15 -19.32
C TYR A 104 -14.78 -13.61 -18.97
N LEU A 105 -14.50 -13.95 -17.70
CA LEU A 105 -13.21 -14.46 -17.21
C LEU A 105 -13.26 -15.94 -16.81
N GLU A 106 -14.43 -16.58 -16.72
CA GLU A 106 -14.57 -17.95 -16.18
C GLU A 106 -13.73 -18.99 -16.94
N ASN A 107 -13.58 -18.81 -18.25
CA ASN A 107 -12.85 -19.74 -19.11
C ASN A 107 -11.41 -19.29 -19.40
N LYS A 108 -10.98 -18.16 -18.85
CA LYS A 108 -9.64 -17.62 -19.09
C LYS A 108 -8.59 -18.37 -18.26
N ARG A 109 -7.35 -18.23 -18.70
CA ARG A 109 -6.14 -18.64 -17.98
C ARG A 109 -5.44 -17.39 -17.51
N SER A 110 -4.85 -17.48 -16.32
CA SER A 110 -4.33 -16.30 -15.64
C SER A 110 -2.93 -16.49 -15.09
N ARG A 111 -2.17 -15.41 -15.12
CA ARG A 111 -0.92 -15.23 -14.38
C ARG A 111 -1.02 -13.92 -13.62
N THR A 112 -0.80 -13.98 -12.31
CA THR A 112 -0.78 -12.78 -11.47
C THR A 112 0.63 -12.54 -10.96
N LEU A 113 1.19 -11.38 -11.31
CA LEU A 113 2.49 -10.94 -10.86
C LEU A 113 2.32 -10.01 -9.65
N ILE A 114 3.17 -10.18 -8.64
CA ILE A 114 3.13 -9.37 -7.43
C ILE A 114 4.41 -8.55 -7.33
N TYR A 115 4.23 -7.25 -7.14
CA TYR A 115 5.32 -6.32 -6.87
C TYR A 115 5.12 -5.66 -5.51
N ARG A 116 6.17 -5.67 -4.70
CA ARG A 116 6.25 -4.81 -3.53
C ARG A 116 6.79 -3.45 -3.96
N VAL A 117 5.98 -2.42 -3.81
CA VAL A 117 6.27 -1.03 -4.17
C VAL A 117 6.39 -0.21 -2.90
N THR A 118 7.54 0.40 -2.69
CA THR A 118 7.76 1.35 -1.59
C THR A 118 7.66 2.76 -2.14
N ILE A 119 6.84 3.59 -1.52
CA ILE A 119 6.84 5.05 -1.74
C ILE A 119 7.18 5.75 -0.44
N GLU A 120 7.82 6.92 -0.56
CA GLU A 120 8.11 7.77 0.58
C GLU A 120 7.56 9.16 0.32
N ARG A 121 6.92 9.72 1.34
CA ARG A 121 6.40 11.07 1.32
C ARG A 121 7.03 11.87 2.44
N LEU A 122 7.90 12.79 2.06
CA LEU A 122 8.49 13.76 2.97
C LEU A 122 7.54 14.95 3.14
N ARG A 123 7.39 15.42 4.36
CA ARG A 123 6.68 16.65 4.71
C ARG A 123 7.56 17.48 5.62
N GLN A 124 7.79 18.72 5.22
CA GLN A 124 8.37 19.73 6.08
C GLN A 124 7.27 20.28 6.98
N VAL A 125 7.55 20.34 8.28
CA VAL A 125 6.63 20.91 9.27
C VAL A 125 7.38 22.01 10.02
N ASP A 126 6.84 23.22 9.99
CA ASP A 126 7.29 24.30 10.85
C ASP A 126 6.81 24.04 12.28
N THR A 127 7.73 23.94 13.23
CA THR A 127 7.41 23.63 14.63
C THR A 127 6.60 24.72 15.31
N ARG A 128 6.64 25.97 14.81
CA ARG A 128 5.76 27.05 15.31
C ARG A 128 4.28 26.70 15.14
N ALA A 129 3.93 25.97 14.09
CA ALA A 129 2.56 25.51 13.89
C ALA A 129 2.15 24.42 14.91
N ILE A 130 3.11 23.58 15.33
CA ILE A 130 2.88 22.52 16.32
C ILE A 130 2.66 23.13 17.71
N ASP A 131 3.50 24.07 18.13
CA ASP A 131 3.39 24.74 19.43
C ASP A 131 2.01 25.39 19.61
N ASN A 132 1.52 26.06 18.57
CA ASN A 132 0.19 26.69 18.56
C ASN A 132 -0.97 25.70 18.69
N ILE A 133 -0.80 24.46 18.24
CA ILE A 133 -1.83 23.40 18.36
C ILE A 133 -1.78 22.80 19.77
N LEU A 134 -0.59 22.53 20.30
CA LEU A 134 -0.43 21.95 21.64
C LEU A 134 -1.03 22.85 22.72
N VAL A 135 -0.78 24.16 22.65
CA VAL A 135 -1.35 25.14 23.61
C VAL A 135 -2.88 25.10 23.59
N LYS A 136 -3.49 25.04 22.40
CA LYS A 136 -4.97 25.01 22.27
C LYS A 136 -5.63 23.73 22.79
N ILE A 137 -4.91 22.60 22.78
CA ILE A 137 -5.44 21.33 23.30
C ILE A 137 -5.44 21.35 24.83
N VAL A 138 -4.35 21.82 25.45
CA VAL A 138 -4.25 21.96 26.91
C VAL A 138 -5.30 22.93 27.45
N GLU A 139 -5.50 24.06 26.78
CA GLU A 139 -6.55 25.02 27.16
C GLU A 139 -7.98 24.46 27.04
N LYS A 140 -8.21 23.51 26.13
CA LYS A 140 -9.51 22.84 25.99
C LYS A 140 -9.74 21.79 27.08
N GLN A 141 -8.73 20.98 27.39
CA GLN A 141 -8.82 19.96 28.43
C GLN A 141 -9.06 20.59 29.81
N ASN A 142 -8.36 21.68 30.13
CA ASN A 142 -8.54 22.40 31.38
C ASN A 142 -9.93 23.07 31.52
N LYS A 143 -10.63 23.34 30.40
CA LYS A 143 -11.99 23.89 30.39
C LYS A 143 -13.10 22.83 30.46
N GLU A 144 -12.77 21.57 30.20
CA GLU A 144 -13.70 20.44 30.31
C GLU A 144 -13.64 19.78 31.71
N GLU A 145 -12.65 20.15 32.54
CA GLU A 145 -12.46 19.69 33.92
C GLU A 145 -13.01 20.67 34.99
N GLU A 146 -13.53 21.85 34.60
CA GLU A 146 -14.28 22.81 35.43
C GLU A 146 -15.80 22.71 35.19
#